data_AF-A0AAV4D7K8-F1
#
_entry.id   AF-A0AAV4D7K8-F1
#
_cell.length_a   1.000
_cell.length_b   1.000
_cell.length_c   1.000
_cell.angle_alpha   90.00
_cell.angle_beta   90.00
_cell.angle_gamma   90.00
#
_symmetry.space_group_name_H-M   'P 1'
#
loop_
_entity.id
_entity.type
_entity.pdbx_description
1 polymer ?
#
loop_
_entity_poly.entity_id
_entity_poly.type
_entity_poly.pdbx_seq_one_letter_code
_entity_poly.pdbx_strand_id
1 'polypeptide(L)'
;MNGRHCLLVDETRGQRLIPQNYTRVSGLRLSATEDDLALLYLATVQALAYGNKHIVSEMEKYGLKISLVYMCGGLRKNDLYVQTHTDVLGQTMILPDVEDPVMLGAAMLGACASGSMGNLTDVMNAMGGGGTCLQPDGSLKR
;
A
#
# COMPACT_ATOMS: atom_id res chain seq x y z
N MET A 1 -12.73 30.38 7.75
CA MET A 1 -12.52 28.92 7.69
C MET A 1 -12.25 28.53 6.25
N ASN A 2 -11.00 28.65 5.78
CA ASN A 2 -10.61 28.34 4.40
C ASN A 2 -10.17 26.87 4.32
N GLY A 3 -11.13 25.96 4.16
CA GLY A 3 -10.86 24.53 3.98
C GLY A 3 -10.21 24.27 2.62
N ARG A 4 -8.89 23.99 2.62
CA ARG A 4 -8.17 23.41 1.46
C ARG A 4 -8.23 21.88 1.53
N HIS A 5 -9.44 21.32 1.64
CA HIS A 5 -9.60 19.88 1.81
C HIS A 5 -10.36 19.30 0.61
N CYS A 6 -9.63 18.55 -0.22
CA CYS A 6 -10.22 17.65 -1.21
C CYS A 6 -10.30 16.27 -0.57
N LEU A 7 -11.47 15.64 -0.64
CA LEU A 7 -11.68 14.27 -0.16
C LEU A 7 -12.03 13.40 -1.35
N LEU A 8 -11.31 12.29 -1.49
CA LEU A 8 -11.54 11.30 -2.53
C LEU A 8 -11.88 9.97 -1.86
N VAL A 9 -12.93 9.33 -2.36
CA VAL A 9 -13.25 7.92 -2.09
C VAL A 9 -13.07 7.19 -3.41
N ASP A 10 -11.96 6.45 -3.53
CA ASP A 10 -11.61 5.77 -4.78
C ASP A 10 -12.37 4.44 -4.88
N GLU A 11 -13.23 4.35 -5.89
CA GLU A 11 -14.01 3.16 -6.25
C GLU A 11 -14.14 3.12 -7.78
N THR A 12 -13.06 3.47 -8.50
CA THR A 12 -13.11 3.82 -9.94
C THR A 12 -13.47 2.65 -10.84
N ARG A 13 -13.37 1.42 -10.31
CA ARG A 13 -13.82 0.17 -10.96
C ARG A 13 -14.80 -0.63 -10.09
N GLY A 14 -15.45 0.05 -9.14
CA GLY A 14 -16.22 -0.59 -8.08
C GLY A 14 -15.31 -1.24 -7.04
N GLN A 15 -15.79 -1.31 -5.80
CA GLN A 15 -15.08 -2.03 -4.77
C GLN A 15 -15.15 -3.51 -5.12
N ARG A 16 -14.02 -4.24 -5.05
CA ARG A 16 -14.04 -5.68 -5.36
C ARG A 16 -15.03 -6.48 -4.50
N LEU A 17 -15.34 -5.97 -3.30
CA LEU A 17 -16.33 -6.52 -2.38
C LEU A 17 -17.75 -5.95 -2.58
N ILE A 18 -17.87 -4.77 -3.19
CA ILE A 18 -19.14 -4.05 -3.41
C ILE A 18 -19.10 -3.40 -4.80
N PRO A 19 -19.37 -4.16 -5.87
CA PRO A 19 -19.15 -3.70 -7.25
C PRO A 19 -20.09 -2.56 -7.68
N GLN A 20 -21.09 -2.23 -6.86
CA GLN A 20 -22.07 -1.17 -7.11
C GLN A 20 -21.64 0.21 -6.58
N ASN A 21 -20.49 0.29 -5.88
CA ASN A 21 -19.99 1.56 -5.37
C ASN A 21 -19.28 2.36 -6.48
N TYR A 22 -19.46 3.68 -6.45
CA TYR A 22 -18.85 4.61 -7.41
C TYR A 22 -17.87 5.54 -6.70
N THR A 23 -16.86 5.98 -7.44
CA THR A 23 -15.92 6.99 -6.96
C THR A 23 -16.64 8.29 -6.67
N ARG A 24 -16.29 8.92 -5.55
CA ARG A 24 -16.78 10.25 -5.21
C ARG A 24 -15.62 11.16 -4.85
N VAL A 25 -15.61 12.34 -5.47
CA VAL A 25 -14.70 13.43 -5.14
C VAL A 25 -15.51 14.58 -4.55
N SER A 26 -15.06 15.13 -3.43
CA SER A 26 -15.67 16.28 -2.77
C SER A 26 -14.63 17.35 -2.49
N GLY A 27 -15.08 18.61 -2.37
CA GLY A 27 -14.20 19.76 -2.16
C GLY A 27 -13.52 20.28 -3.44
N LEU A 28 -14.07 19.97 -4.61
CA LEU A 28 -13.59 20.50 -5.88
C LEU A 28 -13.74 22.03 -5.95
N ARG A 29 -12.79 22.66 -6.63
CA ARG A 29 -12.78 24.09 -6.91
C ARG A 29 -13.00 24.34 -8.40
N LEU A 30 -13.40 25.56 -8.73
CA LEU A 30 -13.50 26.00 -10.13
C LEU A 30 -12.15 26.44 -10.70
N SER A 31 -11.07 26.37 -9.92
CA SER A 31 -9.69 26.57 -10.36
C SER A 31 -9.10 25.28 -10.92
N ALA A 32 -8.20 25.42 -11.88
CA ALA A 32 -7.46 24.31 -12.49
C ALA A 32 -5.97 24.64 -12.54
N THR A 33 -5.36 24.76 -11.36
CA THR A 33 -3.94 25.03 -11.19
C THR A 33 -3.14 23.76 -10.94
N GLU A 34 -1.80 23.81 -11.04
CA GLU A 34 -0.92 22.69 -10.67
C GLU A 34 -1.10 22.29 -9.19
N ASP A 35 -1.33 23.26 -8.30
CA ASP A 35 -1.63 23.02 -6.90
C ASP A 35 -2.93 22.23 -6.70
N ASP A 36 -3.97 22.54 -7.50
CA ASP A 36 -5.24 21.79 -7.44
C ASP A 36 -5.04 20.34 -7.89
N LEU A 37 -4.20 20.12 -8.91
CA LEU A 37 -3.82 18.77 -9.36
C LEU A 37 -3.01 18.02 -8.29
N ALA A 38 -2.04 18.69 -7.64
CA ALA A 38 -1.25 18.11 -6.57
C ALA A 38 -2.12 17.72 -5.36
N LEU A 39 -3.11 18.55 -5.01
CA LEU A 39 -4.09 18.24 -3.97
C LEU A 39 -4.98 17.05 -4.34
N LEU A 40 -5.43 16.97 -5.59
CA LEU A 40 -6.22 15.83 -6.06
C LEU A 40 -5.39 14.54 -6.06
N TYR A 41 -4.12 14.62 -6.47
CA TYR A 41 -3.19 13.50 -6.39
C TYR A 41 -2.99 13.01 -4.96
N LEU A 42 -2.69 13.92 -4.01
CA LEU A 42 -2.56 13.58 -2.60
C LEU A 42 -3.86 12.97 -2.03
N ALA A 43 -5.02 13.54 -2.36
CA ALA A 43 -6.31 13.00 -1.95
C ALA A 43 -6.53 11.59 -2.48
N THR A 44 -6.08 11.30 -3.71
CA THR A 44 -6.12 9.95 -4.30
C THR A 44 -5.22 8.98 -3.54
N VAL A 45 -3.97 9.37 -3.25
CA VAL A 45 -3.03 8.55 -2.48
C VAL A 45 -3.58 8.23 -1.08
N GLN A 46 -4.16 9.23 -0.42
CA GLN A 46 -4.80 9.05 0.89
C GLN A 46 -6.04 8.15 0.80
N ALA A 47 -6.87 8.29 -0.23
CA ALA A 47 -8.04 7.43 -0.45
C ALA A 47 -7.64 5.95 -0.54
N LEU A 48 -6.59 5.64 -1.31
CA LEU A 48 -6.04 4.29 -1.44
C LEU A 48 -5.51 3.77 -0.09
N ALA A 49 -4.78 4.61 0.66
CA ALA A 49 -4.27 4.26 1.97
C ALA A 49 -5.39 3.94 2.98
N TYR A 50 -6.47 4.73 2.98
CA TYR A 50 -7.64 4.45 3.82
C TYR A 50 -8.43 3.23 3.37
N GLY A 51 -8.48 2.95 2.07
CA GLY A 51 -9.03 1.70 1.54
C GLY A 51 -8.28 0.48 2.08
N ASN A 52 -6.94 0.53 2.08
CA ASN A 52 -6.09 -0.51 2.66
C ASN A 52 -6.27 -0.63 4.17
N LYS A 53 -6.39 0.50 4.88
CA LYS A 53 -6.68 0.50 6.32
C LYS A 53 -8.01 -0.19 6.62
N HIS A 54 -9.05 0.03 5.81
CA HIS A 54 -10.33 -0.65 5.98
C HIS A 54 -10.18 -2.17 5.85
N ILE A 55 -9.42 -2.66 4.86
CA ILE A 55 -9.13 -4.10 4.70
C ILE A 55 -8.41 -4.65 5.93
N VAL A 56 -7.35 -3.99 6.38
CA VAL A 56 -6.58 -4.41 7.56
C VAL A 56 -7.45 -4.43 8.82
N SER A 57 -8.24 -3.37 9.06
CA SER A 57 -9.17 -3.31 10.19
C SER A 57 -10.24 -4.40 10.13
N GLU A 58 -10.68 -4.81 8.94
CA GLU A 58 -11.61 -5.92 8.81
C GLU A 58 -10.92 -7.26 9.14
N MET A 59 -9.70 -7.50 8.64
CA MET A 59 -8.91 -8.68 9.00
C MET A 59 -8.65 -8.79 10.51
N GLU A 60 -8.38 -7.66 11.17
CA GLU A 60 -8.19 -7.61 12.62
C GLU A 60 -9.45 -7.99 13.40
N LYS A 61 -10.66 -7.68 12.91
CA LYS A 61 -11.91 -8.14 13.52
C LYS A 61 -12.06 -9.66 13.51
N TYR A 62 -11.46 -10.34 12.54
CA TYR A 62 -11.40 -11.80 12.47
C TYR A 62 -10.23 -12.41 13.27
N GLY A 63 -9.53 -11.60 14.08
CA GLY A 63 -8.47 -12.06 14.98
C GLY A 63 -7.07 -12.11 14.38
N LEU A 64 -6.87 -11.60 13.16
CA LEU A 64 -5.54 -11.51 12.55
C LEU A 64 -4.79 -10.29 13.07
N LYS A 65 -3.63 -10.48 13.70
CA LYS A 65 -2.78 -9.37 14.15
C LYS A 65 -1.77 -9.02 13.06
N ILE A 66 -1.97 -7.89 12.39
CA ILE A 66 -1.07 -7.41 11.34
C ILE A 66 -0.12 -6.37 11.95
N SER A 67 1.15 -6.73 12.12
CA SER A 67 2.19 -5.83 12.63
C SER A 67 3.14 -5.29 11.57
N LEU A 68 3.13 -5.90 10.38
CA LEU A 68 4.13 -5.68 9.34
C LEU A 68 3.48 -5.84 7.96
N VAL A 69 3.75 -4.89 7.07
CA VAL A 69 3.24 -4.90 5.69
C VAL A 69 4.41 -4.85 4.72
N TYR A 70 4.48 -5.81 3.80
CA TYR A 70 5.43 -5.79 2.69
C TYR A 70 4.81 -5.03 1.51
N MET A 71 5.49 -3.99 1.03
CA MET A 71 5.04 -3.19 -0.10
C MET A 71 5.85 -3.51 -1.36
N CYS A 72 5.14 -3.97 -2.37
CA CYS A 72 5.68 -4.45 -3.63
C CYS A 72 5.07 -3.69 -4.82
N GLY A 73 5.74 -3.73 -5.98
CA GLY A 73 5.26 -3.12 -7.23
C GLY A 73 5.84 -1.73 -7.52
N GLY A 74 5.39 -1.13 -8.62
CA GLY A 74 5.97 0.12 -9.14
C GLY A 74 5.76 1.35 -8.24
N LEU A 75 4.64 1.41 -7.52
CA LEU A 75 4.32 2.54 -6.62
C LEU A 75 5.24 2.62 -5.40
N ARG A 76 6.01 1.56 -5.12
CA ARG A 76 7.00 1.56 -4.04
C ARG A 76 8.13 2.57 -4.25
N LYS A 77 8.37 2.99 -5.51
CA LYS A 77 9.40 4.01 -5.87
C LYS A 77 8.95 5.44 -5.53
N ASN A 78 7.73 5.62 -5.04
CA ASN A 78 7.17 6.92 -4.69
C ASN A 78 7.13 7.10 -3.17
N ASP A 79 8.05 7.89 -2.64
CA ASP A 79 8.22 8.09 -1.20
C ASP A 79 6.95 8.64 -0.53
N LEU A 80 6.24 9.57 -1.18
CA LEU A 80 4.99 10.12 -0.65
C LEU A 80 3.91 9.04 -0.53
N TYR A 81 3.79 8.17 -1.53
CA TYR A 81 2.84 7.06 -1.52
C TYR A 81 3.13 6.10 -0.38
N VAL A 82 4.39 5.66 -0.25
CA VAL A 82 4.80 4.69 0.77
C VAL A 82 4.65 5.27 2.17
N GLN A 83 5.10 6.52 2.40
CA GLN A 83 4.99 7.17 3.70
C GLN A 83 3.53 7.37 4.09
N THR A 84 2.69 7.89 3.19
CA THR A 84 1.26 8.09 3.46
C THR A 84 0.57 6.78 3.86
N HIS A 85 0.90 5.67 3.18
CA HIS A 85 0.37 4.35 3.53
C HIS A 85 0.84 3.91 4.92
N THR A 86 2.13 4.04 5.20
CA THR A 86 2.74 3.69 6.49
C THR A 86 2.08 4.47 7.63
N ASP A 87 1.84 5.77 7.43
CA ASP A 87 1.23 6.65 8.44
C ASP A 87 -0.25 6.31 8.70
N VAL A 88 -1.02 6.09 7.63
CA VAL A 88 -2.46 5.80 7.71
C VAL A 88 -2.74 4.44 8.34
N LEU A 89 -1.99 3.41 7.93
CA LEU A 89 -2.06 2.05 8.49
C LEU A 89 -1.50 1.99 9.90
N GLY A 90 -0.47 2.77 10.17
CA GLY A 90 0.20 2.81 11.46
C GLY A 90 0.97 1.55 11.82
N GLN A 91 1.38 0.80 10.81
CA GLN A 91 2.18 -0.42 10.91
C GLN A 91 3.54 -0.18 10.28
N THR A 92 4.53 -0.99 10.65
CA THR A 92 5.82 -0.98 9.97
C THR A 92 5.67 -1.48 8.53
N MET A 93 6.29 -0.78 7.59
CA MET A 93 6.38 -1.22 6.20
C MET A 93 7.78 -1.70 5.84
N ILE A 94 7.85 -2.77 5.06
CA ILE A 94 9.10 -3.24 4.44
C ILE A 94 9.02 -3.06 2.94
N LEU A 95 10.05 -2.43 2.39
CA LEU A 95 10.33 -2.35 0.97
C LEU A 95 11.40 -3.39 0.62
N PRO A 96 11.05 -4.51 -0.04
CA PRO A 96 12.05 -5.48 -0.49
C PRO A 96 13.01 -4.85 -1.49
N ASP A 97 14.27 -5.27 -1.43
CA ASP A 97 15.30 -4.85 -2.40
C ASP A 97 15.05 -5.44 -3.80
N VAL A 98 14.23 -6.51 -3.87
CA VAL A 98 13.92 -7.16 -5.14
C VAL A 98 13.09 -6.25 -6.06
N GLU A 99 13.49 -6.16 -7.32
CA GLU A 99 12.76 -5.33 -8.28
C GLU A 99 11.40 -5.94 -8.67
N ASP A 100 11.38 -7.24 -8.95
CA ASP A 100 10.19 -7.99 -9.32
C ASP A 100 9.95 -9.17 -8.36
N PRO A 101 9.07 -8.99 -7.35
CA PRO A 101 8.77 -10.05 -6.40
C PRO A 101 7.97 -11.20 -7.02
N VAL A 102 7.26 -10.97 -8.13
CA VAL A 102 6.51 -12.02 -8.83
C VAL A 102 7.48 -12.97 -9.52
N MET A 103 8.48 -12.41 -10.22
CA MET A 103 9.51 -13.22 -10.88
C MET A 103 10.39 -13.96 -9.86
N LEU A 104 10.73 -13.33 -8.73
CA LEU A 104 11.46 -13.99 -7.64
C LEU A 104 10.66 -15.16 -7.07
N GLY A 105 9.36 -14.97 -6.79
CA GLY A 105 8.50 -16.03 -6.28
C GLY A 105 8.41 -17.23 -7.24
N ALA A 106 8.31 -16.98 -8.55
CA ALA A 106 8.33 -18.04 -9.55
C ALA A 106 9.67 -18.81 -9.56
N ALA A 107 10.80 -18.10 -9.45
CA ALA A 107 12.12 -18.72 -9.37
C ALA A 107 12.30 -19.56 -8.10
N MET A 108 11.81 -19.07 -6.95
CA MET A 108 11.83 -19.82 -5.68
C MET A 108 11.04 -21.13 -5.79
N LEU A 109 9.85 -21.09 -6.39
CA LEU A 109 9.04 -22.30 -6.61
C LEU A 109 9.76 -23.28 -7.55
N GLY A 110 10.42 -22.79 -8.61
CA GLY A 110 11.24 -23.61 -9.50
C GLY A 110 12.41 -24.29 -8.79
N ALA A 111 13.14 -23.55 -7.94
CA ALA A 111 14.25 -24.07 -7.15
C ALA A 111 13.82 -25.10 -6.09
N CYS A 112 12.64 -24.92 -5.50
CA CYS A 112 12.05 -25.91 -4.60
C CYS A 112 11.66 -27.18 -5.37
N ALA A 113 11.06 -27.04 -6.56
CA ALA A 113 10.63 -28.17 -7.39
C ALA A 113 11.80 -28.96 -8.00
N SER A 114 12.94 -28.32 -8.26
CA SER A 114 14.15 -29.00 -8.74
C SER A 114 14.83 -29.86 -7.68
N GLY A 115 14.41 -29.74 -6.42
CA GLY A 115 15.03 -30.43 -5.27
C GLY A 115 16.43 -29.91 -4.94
N SER A 116 16.87 -28.80 -5.55
CA SER A 116 18.22 -28.24 -5.36
C SER A 116 18.38 -27.52 -4.02
N MET A 117 17.30 -26.96 -3.48
CA MET A 117 17.29 -26.26 -2.20
C MET A 117 16.07 -26.70 -1.40
N GLY A 118 16.30 -27.57 -0.40
CA GLY A 118 15.40 -27.99 0.68
C GLY A 118 13.89 -27.79 0.50
N ASN A 119 13.24 -27.26 1.54
CA ASN A 119 11.83 -26.89 1.51
C ASN A 119 11.65 -25.42 1.09
N LEU A 120 10.42 -24.98 0.82
CA LEU A 120 10.14 -23.60 0.38
C LEU A 120 10.66 -22.54 1.35
N THR A 121 10.65 -22.81 2.66
CA THR A 121 11.18 -21.88 3.68
C THR A 121 12.69 -21.72 3.55
N ASP A 122 13.42 -22.80 3.28
CA ASP A 122 14.87 -22.76 3.06
C ASP A 122 15.20 -21.93 1.81
N VAL A 123 14.42 -22.14 0.75
CA VAL A 123 14.54 -21.37 -0.50
C VAL A 123 14.25 -19.89 -0.27
N MET A 124 13.19 -19.56 0.46
CA MET A 124 12.84 -18.18 0.80
C MET A 124 13.94 -17.51 1.63
N ASN A 125 14.55 -18.22 2.58
CA ASN A 125 15.67 -17.69 3.36
C ASN A 125 16.93 -17.47 2.50
N ALA A 126 17.18 -18.35 1.53
CA ALA A 126 18.34 -18.24 0.65
C ALA A 126 18.18 -17.14 -0.42
N MET A 127 16.95 -16.91 -0.91
CA MET A 127 16.68 -16.04 -2.07
C MET A 127 15.94 -14.75 -1.73
N GLY A 128 15.33 -14.64 -0.55
CA GLY A 128 14.42 -13.54 -0.17
C GLY A 128 15.09 -12.17 -0.04
N GLY A 129 16.39 -12.14 0.18
CA GLY A 129 17.17 -10.90 0.26
C GLY A 129 16.79 -10.01 1.44
N GLY A 130 17.21 -8.75 1.36
CA GLY A 130 16.94 -7.72 2.35
C GLY A 130 15.73 -6.84 2.00
N GLY A 131 15.48 -5.87 2.88
CA GLY A 131 14.53 -4.81 2.62
C GLY A 131 14.72 -3.63 3.56
N THR A 132 14.27 -2.47 3.11
CA THR A 132 14.29 -1.24 3.91
C THR A 132 13.05 -1.18 4.79
N CYS A 133 13.26 -0.92 6.09
CA CYS A 133 12.19 -0.79 7.07
C CYS A 133 11.78 0.68 7.21
N LEU A 134 10.49 0.96 7.03
CA LEU A 134 9.90 2.29 7.17
C LEU A 134 8.91 2.30 8.33
N GLN A 135 8.98 3.34 9.14
CA GLN A 135 8.16 3.53 10.32
C GLN A 135 7.15 4.66 10.10
N PRO A 136 5.96 4.57 10.72
CA PRO A 136 5.00 5.67 10.72
C PRO A 136 5.61 6.93 11.34
N ASP A 137 5.33 8.09 10.76
CA ASP A 137 5.70 9.36 11.37
C ASP A 137 4.81 9.62 12.60
N GLY A 138 5.45 9.68 13.78
CA GLY A 138 4.78 9.93 15.05
C GLY A 138 4.32 11.38 15.25
N SER A 139 4.67 12.31 14.34
CA SER A 139 4.27 13.72 14.41
C SER A 139 2.82 13.98 14.00
N LEU A 140 2.21 13.06 13.24
CA LEU A 140 0.84 13.17 12.75
C LEU A 140 -0.15 12.80 13.87
N LYS A 141 -0.93 13.79 14.34
CA LYS A 141 -2.04 13.56 15.28
C LYS A 141 -3.11 12.71 14.59
N ARG A 142 -3.32 11.49 15.09
CA ARG A 142 -4.37 10.56 14.64
C ARG A 142 -5.75 10.92 15.17
#